data_AF-A0A075FZ46-F1
#
_entry.id   AF-A0A075FZ46-F1
#
_cell.length_a   1.000
_cell.length_b   1.000
_cell.length_c   1.000
_cell.angle_alpha   90.00
_cell.angle_beta   90.00
_cell.angle_gamma   90.00
#
_symmetry.space_group_name_H-M   'P 1'
#
loop_
_entity.id
_entity.type
_entity.pdbx_description
1 polymer ?
#
loop_
_entity_poly.entity_id
_entity_poly.type
_entity_poly.pdbx_seq_one_letter_code
_entity_poly.pdbx_strand_id
1 'polypeptide(L)'
;MKWKTLQHNGILFPPNFESKGIKIKIRGENVPLNLLQEEMVYQWSKKKDAPKPGVAEKYIEDPTFQKNFVSDFSKAFNGKFKSLQYADIDFSIPYKLVDKEKEEKELLTKEDKKRLR
;
A
#
# COMPACT_ATOMS: atom_id res chain seq x y z
N MET A 1 31.57 26.93 -12.38
CA MET A 1 31.52 26.57 -10.94
C MET A 1 30.08 26.75 -10.46
N LYS A 2 29.41 25.71 -9.93
CA LYS A 2 27.96 25.78 -9.65
C LYS A 2 27.59 26.52 -8.36
N TRP A 3 28.40 26.45 -7.29
CA TRP A 3 28.16 27.20 -6.04
C TRP A 3 29.47 27.45 -5.30
N LYS A 4 29.49 28.47 -4.43
CA LYS A 4 30.58 28.73 -3.46
C LYS A 4 30.21 28.27 -2.04
N THR A 5 28.94 28.39 -1.66
CA THR A 5 28.38 27.88 -0.39
C THR A 5 26.95 27.39 -0.62
N LEU A 6 26.52 26.34 0.08
CA LEU A 6 25.15 25.82 0.07
C LEU A 6 24.77 25.39 1.49
N GLN A 7 23.60 25.85 1.96
CA GLN A 7 23.02 25.44 3.24
C GLN A 7 21.58 25.00 3.00
N HIS A 8 21.20 23.84 3.55
CA HIS A 8 19.84 23.31 3.50
C HIS A 8 19.54 22.55 4.80
N ASN A 9 18.26 22.41 5.14
CA ASN A 9 17.80 21.79 6.40
C ASN A 9 17.65 20.26 6.28
N GLY A 10 18.49 19.61 5.48
CA GLY A 10 18.40 18.17 5.24
C GLY A 10 17.16 17.78 4.41
N ILE A 11 16.68 16.56 4.66
CA ILE A 11 15.50 15.97 4.00
C ILE A 11 14.42 15.67 5.04
N LEU A 12 13.16 15.80 4.65
CA LEU A 12 12.02 15.40 5.46
C LEU A 12 11.67 13.94 5.14
N PHE A 13 11.79 13.06 6.13
CA PHE A 13 11.33 11.67 6.00
C PHE A 13 9.81 11.59 6.15
N PRO A 14 9.14 10.66 5.44
CA PRO A 14 7.74 10.37 5.69
C PRO A 14 7.55 9.83 7.12
N PRO A 15 6.35 9.97 7.71
CA PRO A 15 6.04 9.35 8.98
C PRO A 15 6.14 7.83 8.87
N ASN A 16 6.46 7.17 9.99
CA ASN A 16 6.45 5.72 10.08
C ASN A 16 5.04 5.17 9.85
N PHE A 17 4.95 3.99 9.25
CA PHE A 17 3.67 3.30 9.12
C PHE A 17 3.15 2.83 10.48
N GLU A 18 1.86 3.08 10.73
CA GLU A 18 1.14 2.61 11.89
C GLU A 18 0.19 1.49 11.48
N SER A 19 0.16 0.42 12.28
CA SER A 19 -0.71 -0.73 12.03
C SER A 19 -2.18 -0.30 11.90
N LYS A 20 -2.85 -0.89 10.91
CA LYS A 20 -4.28 -0.68 10.63
C LYS A 20 -5.14 -1.86 11.08
N GLY A 21 -4.53 -2.88 11.70
CA GLY A 21 -5.18 -4.11 12.10
C GLY A 21 -5.68 -4.95 10.91
N ILE A 22 -5.02 -4.85 9.75
CA ILE A 22 -5.44 -5.57 8.54
C ILE A 22 -5.27 -7.08 8.76
N LYS A 23 -6.34 -7.80 8.44
CA LYS A 23 -6.34 -9.26 8.37
C LYS A 23 -6.39 -9.68 6.91
N ILE A 24 -5.59 -10.67 6.55
CA ILE A 24 -5.55 -11.22 5.20
C ILE A 24 -5.73 -12.73 5.24
N LYS A 25 -6.30 -13.28 4.18
CA LYS A 25 -6.29 -14.72 3.94
C LYS A 25 -5.34 -15.06 2.80
N ILE A 26 -4.56 -16.11 3.00
CA ILE A 26 -3.69 -16.67 1.97
C ILE A 26 -4.06 -18.15 1.84
N ARG A 27 -4.44 -18.60 0.63
CA ARG A 27 -4.93 -19.96 0.36
C ARG A 27 -6.07 -20.39 1.30
N GLY A 28 -6.95 -19.44 1.64
CA GLY A 28 -8.10 -19.66 2.52
C GLY A 28 -7.80 -19.59 4.02
N GLU A 29 -6.54 -19.57 4.44
CA GLU A 29 -6.15 -19.50 5.85
C GLU A 29 -5.94 -18.07 6.33
N ASN A 30 -6.34 -17.76 7.56
CA ASN A 30 -6.06 -16.46 8.16
C ASN A 30 -4.57 -16.35 8.51
N VAL A 31 -3.89 -15.34 7.98
CA VAL A 31 -2.47 -15.12 8.19
C VAL A 31 -2.26 -13.84 9.01
N PRO A 32 -1.67 -13.92 10.22
CA PRO A 32 -1.28 -12.72 10.96
C PRO A 32 -0.12 -12.03 10.23
N LEU A 33 -0.23 -10.71 10.06
CA LEU A 33 0.77 -9.87 9.42
C LEU A 33 1.61 -9.15 10.46
N ASN A 34 2.91 -9.02 10.20
CA ASN A 34 3.74 -8.03 10.88
C ASN A 34 3.58 -6.65 10.23
N LEU A 35 4.18 -5.62 10.85
CA LEU A 35 4.01 -4.23 10.40
C LEU A 35 4.44 -4.01 8.94
N LEU A 36 5.54 -4.63 8.51
CA LEU A 36 6.04 -4.52 7.13
C LEU A 36 5.06 -5.17 6.14
N GLN A 37 4.62 -6.40 6.41
CA GLN A 37 3.70 -7.12 5.54
C GLN A 37 2.34 -6.41 5.47
N GLU A 38 1.89 -5.87 6.59
CA GLU A 38 0.67 -5.07 6.66
C GLU A 38 0.79 -3.79 5.82
N GLU A 39 1.92 -3.09 5.91
CA GLU A 39 2.17 -1.91 5.08
C GLU A 39 2.13 -2.26 3.58
N MET A 40 2.78 -3.36 3.18
CA MET A 40 2.77 -3.81 1.78
C MET A 40 1.33 -4.04 1.28
N VAL A 41 0.51 -4.72 2.07
CA VAL A 41 -0.91 -4.98 1.74
C VAL A 41 -1.69 -3.67 1.68
N TYR A 42 -1.52 -2.79 2.65
CA TYR A 42 -2.19 -1.50 2.70
C TYR A 42 -1.87 -0.65 1.46
N GLN A 43 -0.59 -0.54 1.09
CA GLN A 43 -0.16 0.25 -0.07
C GLN A 43 -0.64 -0.36 -1.39
N TRP A 44 -0.63 -1.70 -1.50
CA TRP A 44 -1.25 -2.39 -2.63
C TRP A 44 -2.74 -2.06 -2.74
N SER A 45 -3.47 -2.13 -1.63
CA SER A 45 -4.90 -1.83 -1.59
C SER A 45 -5.24 -0.42 -2.00
N LYS A 46 -4.40 0.57 -1.67
CA LYS A 46 -4.58 1.95 -2.15
C LYS A 46 -4.42 2.11 -3.66
N LYS A 47 -3.80 1.15 -4.35
CA LYS A 47 -3.66 1.16 -5.82
C LYS A 47 -4.80 0.48 -6.55
N LYS A 48 -5.81 -0.08 -5.84
CA LYS A 48 -6.88 -0.87 -6.45
C LYS A 48 -7.68 -0.14 -7.54
N ASP A 49 -7.78 1.18 -7.47
CA ASP A 49 -8.48 2.01 -8.47
C ASP A 49 -7.55 2.95 -9.23
N ALA A 50 -6.25 2.86 -9.01
CA ALA A 50 -5.28 3.74 -9.65
C ALA A 50 -5.02 3.28 -11.11
N PRO A 51 -5.32 4.10 -12.12
CA PRO A 51 -4.94 3.79 -13.50
C PRO A 51 -3.42 3.88 -13.66
N LYS A 52 -2.88 3.14 -14.62
CA LYS A 52 -1.49 3.31 -15.05
C LYS A 52 -1.34 4.65 -15.80
N PRO A 53 -0.16 5.30 -15.73
CA PRO A 53 0.11 6.53 -16.47
C PRO A 53 -0.15 6.35 -17.97
N GLY A 54 -1.05 7.17 -18.51
CA GLY A 54 -1.34 7.20 -19.95
C GLY A 54 -2.30 6.13 -20.46
N VAL A 55 -2.89 5.27 -19.61
CA VAL A 55 -3.90 4.27 -20.03
C VAL A 55 -5.03 4.15 -19.00
N ALA A 56 -6.16 3.58 -19.43
CA ALA A 56 -7.32 3.33 -18.55
C ALA A 56 -7.17 2.09 -17.66
N GLU A 57 -6.26 1.17 -18.01
CA GLU A 57 -5.98 -0.07 -17.27
C GLU A 57 -5.46 0.24 -15.86
N LYS A 58 -5.95 -0.48 -14.85
CA LYS A 58 -5.54 -0.30 -13.46
C LYS A 58 -4.22 -1.01 -13.18
N TYR A 59 -3.44 -0.48 -12.23
CA TYR A 59 -2.20 -1.15 -11.80
C TYR A 59 -2.44 -2.58 -11.32
N ILE A 60 -3.52 -2.82 -10.57
CA ILE A 60 -3.81 -4.15 -10.00
C ILE A 60 -4.20 -5.19 -11.05
N GLU A 61 -4.54 -4.79 -12.28
CA GLU A 61 -4.90 -5.68 -13.38
C GLU A 61 -3.66 -6.14 -14.16
N ASP A 62 -2.53 -5.46 -13.97
CA ASP A 62 -1.27 -5.76 -14.66
C ASP A 62 -0.62 -7.04 -14.13
N PRO A 63 -0.44 -8.07 -14.97
CA PRO A 63 0.22 -9.31 -14.56
C PRO A 63 1.66 -9.09 -14.07
N THR A 64 2.38 -8.11 -14.63
CA THR A 64 3.75 -7.81 -14.22
C THR A 64 3.77 -7.18 -12.84
N PHE A 65 2.83 -6.25 -12.58
CA PHE A 65 2.71 -5.59 -11.28
C PHE A 65 2.29 -6.58 -10.19
N GLN A 66 1.33 -7.46 -10.48
CA GLN A 66 0.93 -8.56 -9.59
C GLN A 66 2.10 -9.48 -9.27
N LYS A 67 2.86 -9.92 -10.28
CA LYS A 67 4.02 -10.80 -10.09
C LYS A 67 5.10 -10.16 -9.22
N ASN A 68 5.41 -8.88 -9.46
CA ASN A 68 6.40 -8.15 -8.68
C ASN A 68 5.98 -8.02 -7.22
N PHE A 69 4.71 -7.65 -6.96
CA PHE A 69 4.19 -7.58 -5.61
C PHE A 69 4.25 -8.94 -4.90
N VAL A 70 3.76 -10.01 -5.53
CA VAL A 70 3.73 -11.35 -4.91
C VAL A 70 5.14 -11.87 -4.62
N SER A 71 6.09 -11.59 -5.51
CA SER A 71 7.51 -11.94 -5.31
C SER A 71 8.07 -11.30 -4.03
N ASP A 72 7.88 -10.00 -3.86
CA ASP A 72 8.41 -9.30 -2.68
C ASP A 72 7.60 -9.61 -1.42
N PHE A 73 6.28 -9.73 -1.54
CA PHE A 73 5.41 -10.10 -0.43
C PHE A 73 5.74 -11.50 0.10
N SER A 74 5.98 -12.47 -0.79
CA SER A 74 6.42 -13.83 -0.39
C SER A 74 7.75 -13.82 0.35
N LYS A 75 8.73 -13.00 -0.10
CA LYS A 75 10.01 -12.83 0.61
C LYS A 75 9.83 -12.28 2.01
N ALA A 76 8.87 -11.38 2.22
CA ALA A 76 8.57 -10.81 3.54
C ALA A 76 8.08 -11.85 4.57
N PHE A 77 7.68 -13.05 4.14
CA PHE A 77 7.35 -14.18 5.02
C PHE A 77 8.53 -15.15 5.25
N ASN A 78 9.76 -14.75 4.93
CA ASN A 78 10.97 -15.57 5.10
C ASN A 78 10.83 -16.97 4.48
N GLY A 79 10.14 -17.06 3.33
CA GLY A 79 9.97 -18.32 2.59
C GLY A 79 8.84 -19.24 3.07
N LYS A 80 7.98 -18.81 4.01
CA LYS A 80 6.80 -19.58 4.45
C LYS A 80 5.86 -19.96 3.29
N PHE A 81 5.64 -19.04 2.35
CA PHE A 81 4.74 -19.25 1.22
C PHE A 81 5.53 -19.44 -0.08
N LYS A 82 5.97 -20.68 -0.33
CA LYS A 82 6.59 -21.06 -1.60
C LYS A 82 5.57 -21.04 -2.73
N SER A 83 5.99 -20.52 -3.89
CA SER A 83 5.18 -20.44 -5.12
C SER A 83 3.82 -19.75 -4.93
N LEU A 84 3.75 -18.75 -4.05
CA LEU A 84 2.55 -17.94 -3.85
C LEU A 84 2.11 -17.30 -5.16
N GLN A 85 0.82 -17.39 -5.49
CA GLN A 85 0.22 -16.71 -6.63
C GLN A 85 -0.62 -15.53 -6.18
N TYR A 86 -0.86 -14.56 -7.06
CA TYR A 86 -1.72 -13.42 -6.74
C TYR A 86 -3.14 -13.87 -6.35
N ALA A 87 -3.68 -14.86 -7.08
CA ALA A 87 -4.99 -15.45 -6.82
C ALA A 87 -5.09 -16.17 -5.46
N ASP A 88 -3.96 -16.52 -4.83
CA ASP A 88 -3.95 -17.14 -3.51
C ASP A 88 -4.24 -16.12 -2.38
N ILE A 89 -4.15 -14.82 -2.67
CA ILE A 89 -4.20 -13.74 -1.67
C ILE A 89 -5.57 -13.05 -1.74
N ASP A 90 -6.31 -13.08 -0.63
CA ASP A 90 -7.61 -12.43 -0.51
C ASP A 90 -7.47 -10.99 0.00
N PHE A 91 -7.61 -10.03 -0.92
CA PHE A 91 -7.57 -8.59 -0.62
C PHE A 91 -8.93 -7.97 -0.28
N SER A 92 -10.00 -8.75 -0.13
CA SER A 92 -11.34 -8.21 0.10
C SER A 92 -11.45 -7.35 1.37
N ILE A 93 -10.79 -7.77 2.46
CA ILE A 93 -10.76 -7.03 3.73
C ILE A 93 -9.97 -5.72 3.61
N PRO A 94 -8.70 -5.71 3.15
CA PRO A 94 -7.96 -4.46 3.04
C PRO A 94 -8.53 -3.51 1.98
N TYR A 95 -9.19 -4.01 0.92
CA TYR A 95 -9.92 -3.15 -0.02
C TYR A 95 -11.08 -2.40 0.65
N LYS A 96 -11.90 -3.10 1.47
CA LYS A 96 -12.98 -2.46 2.23
C LYS A 96 -12.47 -1.39 3.19
N LEU A 97 -11.33 -1.63 3.83
CA LEU A 97 -10.70 -0.67 4.72
C LEU A 97 -10.33 0.63 3.98
N VAL A 98 -9.61 0.52 2.85
CA VAL A 98 -9.17 1.71 2.10
C VAL A 98 -10.33 2.47 1.45
N ASP A 99 -11.40 1.77 1.07
CA ASP A 99 -12.63 2.40 0.58
C ASP A 99 -13.29 3.25 1.66
N LYS A 100 -13.44 2.69 2.87
CA LYS A 100 -13.96 3.42 4.03
C LYS A 100 -13.10 4.65 4.37
N GLU A 101 -11.77 4.50 4.39
CA GLU A 101 -10.86 5.63 4.63
C GLU A 101 -10.97 6.71 3.53
N LYS A 102 -11.23 6.31 2.29
CA LYS A 102 -11.41 7.24 1.17
C LYS A 102 -12.71 8.02 1.32
N GLU A 103 -13.80 7.34 1.63
CA GLU A 103 -15.11 7.96 1.89
C GLU A 103 -15.02 8.95 3.07
N GLU A 104 -14.39 8.54 4.18
CA GLU A 104 -14.18 9.42 5.34
C GLU A 104 -13.36 10.67 4.96
N LYS A 105 -12.32 10.52 4.14
CA LYS A 105 -11.52 11.66 3.64
C LYS A 105 -12.30 12.59 2.72
N GLU A 106 -13.22 12.05 1.93
CA GLU A 106 -14.10 12.84 1.07
C GLU A 106 -15.10 13.64 1.92
N LEU A 107 -15.60 13.04 3.01
CA LEU A 107 -16.50 13.67 3.98
C LEU A 107 -15.84 14.72 4.89
N LEU A 108 -14.50 14.79 4.95
CA LEU A 108 -13.81 15.82 5.75
C LEU A 108 -14.26 17.24 5.34
N THR A 109 -14.66 18.02 6.34
CA THR A 109 -15.10 19.40 6.15
C THR A 109 -13.96 20.30 5.68
N LYS A 110 -14.30 21.48 5.14
CA LYS A 110 -13.29 22.50 4.76
C LYS A 110 -12.46 22.96 5.95
N GLU A 111 -13.04 23.00 7.16
CA GLU A 111 -12.36 23.44 8.38
C GLU A 111 -11.33 22.41 8.86
N ASP A 112 -11.66 21.12 8.81
CA ASP A 112 -10.74 20.06 9.19
C ASP A 112 -9.58 19.96 8.19
N LYS A 113 -9.87 20.10 6.89
CA LYS A 113 -8.84 20.19 5.83
C LYS A 113 -7.89 21.38 6.04
N LYS A 114 -8.34 22.48 6.66
CA LYS A 114 -7.50 23.65 6.97
C LYS A 114 -6.59 23.40 8.18
N ARG A 115 -7.03 22.61 9.17
CA ARG A 115 -6.20 22.21 10.32
C ARG A 115 -5.09 21.22 9.97
N LEU A 116 -5.26 20.46 8.88
CA LEU A 116 -4.30 19.49 8.34
C LEU A 116 -3.29 20.08 7.34
N ARG A 117 -3.41 21.37 7.00
CA ARG A 117 -2.58 22.07 6.00
C ARG A 117 -1.43 22.86 6.61
#